data_AF-A0A947SFX9-F1
#
_entry.id   AF-A0A947SFX9-F1
#
_cell.length_a   1.000
_cell.length_b   1.000
_cell.length_c   1.000
_cell.angle_alpha   90.00
_cell.angle_beta   90.00
_cell.angle_gamma   90.00
#
_symmetry.space_group_name_H-M   'P 1'
#
loop_
_entity.id
_entity.type
_entity.pdbx_description
1 polymer ?
#
loop_
_entity_poly.entity_id
_entity_poly.type
_entity_poly.pdbx_seq_one_letter_code
_entity_poly.pdbx_strand_id
1 'polypeptide(L)'
;MKIALDLDIQFKDGILILKSDSGRTLIFPKDHVVQKKIQMVTLEELSELTVEEICKLFNYKTRKSYYDIRRFVLENNIEALMPKRTGPKTAPKRTSELEKRVIQLRLTTDKNMYEMNRILNQEGFPVKSRLVAQVLNDYGISKKKSLQKK
;
A
#
# COMPACT_ATOMS: atom_id res chain seq x y z
N MET A 1 -28.75 20.62 22.83
CA MET A 1 -29.80 19.66 22.41
C MET A 1 -29.37 18.28 22.88
N LYS A 2 -30.18 17.60 23.70
CA LYS A 2 -29.94 16.20 24.06
C LYS A 2 -30.76 15.33 23.11
N ILE A 3 -30.11 14.42 22.40
CA ILE A 3 -30.76 13.43 21.54
C ILE A 3 -30.48 12.07 22.19
N ALA A 4 -31.52 11.30 22.46
CA ALA A 4 -31.41 9.89 22.84
C ALA A 4 -31.81 9.06 21.62
N LEU A 5 -31.02 8.04 21.29
CA LEU A 5 -31.27 7.13 20.18
C LEU A 5 -31.24 5.70 20.70
N ASP A 6 -32.33 4.98 20.55
CA ASP A 6 -32.37 3.54 20.78
C ASP A 6 -31.97 2.84 19.48
N LEU A 7 -30.80 2.19 19.51
CA LEU A 7 -30.20 1.53 18.35
C LEU A 7 -29.98 0.05 18.64
N ASP A 8 -30.46 -0.80 17.74
CA ASP A 8 -30.05 -2.19 17.66
C ASP A 8 -28.75 -2.27 16.85
N ILE A 9 -27.70 -2.81 17.47
CA ILE A 9 -26.36 -2.91 16.89
C ILE A 9 -26.12 -4.37 16.55
N GLN A 10 -25.94 -4.66 15.25
CA GLN A 10 -25.62 -5.98 14.76
C GLN A 10 -24.27 -5.97 14.06
N PHE A 11 -23.42 -6.93 14.37
CA PHE A 11 -22.17 -7.14 13.66
C PHE A 11 -22.19 -8.49 12.94
N LYS A 12 -22.13 -8.46 11.60
CA LYS A 12 -22.20 -9.66 10.77
C LYS A 12 -21.15 -9.59 9.67
N ASP A 13 -20.33 -10.63 9.54
CA ASP A 13 -19.31 -10.76 8.48
C ASP A 13 -18.36 -9.56 8.36
N GLY A 14 -18.03 -8.91 9.49
CA GLY A 14 -17.18 -7.71 9.49
C GLY A 14 -17.90 -6.40 9.20
N ILE A 15 -19.22 -6.43 9.06
CA ILE A 15 -20.09 -5.28 8.77
C ILE A 15 -20.87 -4.92 10.03
N LEU A 16 -20.74 -3.67 10.44
CA LEU A 16 -21.58 -3.07 11.47
C LEU A 16 -22.88 -2.57 10.83
N ILE A 17 -24.01 -2.96 11.41
CA ILE A 17 -25.36 -2.58 11.01
C ILE A 17 -26.02 -1.91 12.21
N LEU A 18 -26.44 -0.67 12.03
CA LEU A 18 -27.19 0.08 13.04
C LEU A 18 -28.65 0.17 12.58
N LYS A 19 -29.58 -0.27 13.42
CA LYS A 19 -31.02 -0.16 13.17
C LYS A 19 -31.64 0.72 14.23
N SER A 20 -32.42 1.71 13.82
CA SER A 20 -33.27 2.47 14.74
C SER A 20 -34.59 1.76 15.00
N ASP A 21 -35.25 2.09 16.09
CA ASP A 21 -36.66 1.79 16.38
C ASP A 21 -37.63 2.10 15.20
N SER A 22 -37.37 3.18 14.44
CA SER A 22 -38.15 3.59 13.28
C SER A 22 -37.99 2.69 12.05
N GLY A 23 -37.18 1.63 12.14
CA GLY A 23 -36.88 0.69 11.05
C GLY A 23 -35.82 1.17 10.06
N ARG A 24 -35.29 2.40 10.21
CA ARG A 24 -34.16 2.87 9.40
C ARG A 24 -32.89 2.09 9.74
N THR A 25 -32.16 1.70 8.71
CA THR A 25 -30.94 0.91 8.83
C THR A 25 -29.77 1.64 8.19
N LEU A 26 -28.66 1.75 8.91
CA LEU A 26 -27.37 2.23 8.41
C LEU A 26 -26.40 1.05 8.31
N ILE A 27 -25.87 0.83 7.11
CA ILE A 27 -24.91 -0.23 6.81
C ILE A 27 -23.58 0.40 6.42
N PHE A 28 -22.50 -0.07 7.03
CA PHE A 28 -21.17 0.45 6.75
C PHE A 28 -20.41 -0.42 5.76
N PRO A 29 -19.77 0.16 4.71
CA PRO A 29 -19.00 -0.61 3.75
C PRO A 29 -17.82 -1.33 4.41
N LYS A 30 -17.67 -2.63 4.13
CA LYS A 30 -16.59 -3.47 4.66
C LYS A 30 -15.17 -2.98 4.28
N ASP A 31 -15.06 -2.31 3.14
CA ASP A 31 -13.77 -1.90 2.56
C ASP A 31 -13.28 -0.54 3.07
N HIS A 32 -14.10 0.17 3.85
CA HIS A 32 -13.73 1.47 4.40
C HIS A 32 -12.87 1.32 5.67
N VAL A 33 -11.55 1.22 5.47
CA VAL A 33 -10.58 0.90 6.54
C VAL A 33 -10.64 1.86 7.74
N VAL A 34 -10.68 3.18 7.52
CA VAL A 34 -10.68 4.18 8.61
C VAL A 34 -11.96 4.08 9.44
N GLN A 35 -13.12 4.06 8.78
CA GLN A 35 -14.42 3.88 9.42
C GLN A 35 -14.48 2.61 10.27
N LYS A 36 -13.99 1.47 9.76
CA LYS A 36 -13.93 0.21 10.52
C LYS A 36 -13.11 0.36 11.81
N LYS A 37 -11.99 1.08 11.76
CA LYS A 37 -11.14 1.37 12.92
C LYS A 37 -11.86 2.24 13.96
N ILE A 38 -12.56 3.27 13.52
CA ILE A 38 -13.35 4.14 14.39
C ILE A 38 -14.45 3.33 15.07
N GLN A 39 -15.21 2.54 14.31
CA GLN A 39 -16.29 1.70 14.85
C GLN A 39 -15.81 0.70 15.88
N MET A 40 -14.65 0.07 15.64
CA MET A 40 -14.04 -0.85 16.60
C MET A 40 -13.80 -0.18 17.95
N VAL A 41 -13.24 1.04 17.94
CA VAL A 41 -12.99 1.82 19.15
C VAL A 41 -14.29 2.29 19.78
N THR A 42 -15.23 2.80 18.99
CA THR A 42 -16.55 3.22 19.48
C THR A 42 -17.29 2.09 20.17
N LEU A 43 -17.26 0.88 19.60
CA LEU A 43 -17.95 -0.26 20.19
C LEU A 43 -17.27 -0.69 21.50
N GLU A 44 -15.94 -0.67 21.58
CA GLU A 44 -15.24 -0.98 22.83
C GLU A 44 -15.50 0.07 23.92
N GLU A 45 -15.43 1.36 23.60
CA GLU A 45 -15.62 2.46 24.58
C GLU A 45 -17.06 2.58 25.09
N LEU A 46 -18.04 2.14 24.30
CA LEU A 46 -19.47 2.34 24.57
C LEU A 46 -20.22 1.03 24.84
N SER A 47 -19.51 -0.09 25.05
CA SER A 47 -20.10 -1.36 25.44
C SER A 47 -19.31 -2.04 26.54
N GLU A 48 -19.86 -3.13 27.08
CA GLU A 48 -19.21 -3.95 28.10
C GLU A 48 -18.26 -5.01 27.51
N LEU A 49 -17.94 -4.90 26.21
CA LEU A 49 -17.07 -5.86 25.52
C LEU A 49 -15.60 -5.64 25.88
N THR A 50 -14.88 -6.73 26.09
CA THR A 50 -13.45 -6.68 26.31
C THR A 50 -12.70 -6.37 25.01
N VAL A 51 -11.50 -5.78 25.13
CA VAL A 51 -10.59 -5.56 24.00
C VAL A 51 -10.33 -6.84 23.19
N GLU A 52 -10.31 -8.00 23.84
CA GLU A 52 -10.10 -9.29 23.17
C GLU A 52 -11.29 -9.68 22.30
N GLU A 53 -12.50 -9.54 22.82
CA GLU A 53 -13.73 -9.79 22.06
C GLU A 53 -13.84 -8.84 20.87
N ILE A 54 -13.54 -7.56 21.07
CA ILE A 54 -13.51 -6.56 20.00
C ILE A 54 -12.45 -6.90 18.94
N CYS A 55 -11.24 -7.27 19.36
CA CYS A 55 -10.20 -7.69 18.41
C CYS A 55 -10.66 -8.89 17.57
N LYS A 56 -11.29 -9.89 18.20
CA LYS A 56 -11.83 -11.07 17.52
C LYS A 56 -12.94 -10.68 16.54
N LEU A 57 -13.87 -9.82 16.97
CA LEU A 57 -14.99 -9.33 16.16
C LEU A 57 -14.50 -8.60 14.90
N PHE A 58 -13.49 -7.75 15.04
CA PHE A 58 -12.96 -6.96 13.93
C PHE A 58 -11.83 -7.65 13.14
N ASN A 59 -11.47 -8.88 13.50
CA ASN A 59 -10.42 -9.70 12.89
C ASN A 59 -9.00 -9.13 13.05
N TYR A 60 -8.68 -8.58 14.22
CA TYR A 60 -7.34 -8.14 14.61
C TYR A 60 -6.64 -9.24 15.42
N LYS A 61 -5.41 -9.56 15.01
CA LYS A 61 -4.62 -10.63 15.65
C LYS A 61 -4.04 -10.25 17.01
N THR A 62 -3.87 -8.95 17.30
CA THR A 62 -3.16 -8.48 18.50
C THR A 62 -3.84 -7.27 19.13
N ARG A 63 -3.87 -7.25 20.47
CA ARG A 63 -4.35 -6.10 21.26
C ARG A 63 -3.52 -4.82 21.01
N LYS A 64 -2.24 -4.97 20.64
CA LYS A 64 -1.38 -3.83 20.28
C LYS A 64 -1.98 -3.01 19.13
N SER A 65 -2.46 -3.69 18.09
CA SER A 65 -3.09 -3.00 16.95
C SER A 65 -4.30 -2.19 17.39
N TYR A 66 -5.10 -2.74 18.31
CA TYR A 66 -6.23 -2.04 18.91
C TYR A 66 -5.78 -0.76 19.65
N TYR A 67 -4.82 -0.85 20.57
CA TYR A 67 -4.37 0.31 21.35
C TYR A 67 -3.73 1.40 20.49
N ASP A 68 -2.95 1.02 19.46
CA ASP A 68 -2.41 1.99 18.49
C ASP A 68 -3.54 2.72 17.76
N ILE A 69 -4.57 1.98 17.30
CA ILE A 69 -5.75 2.55 16.63
C ILE A 69 -6.54 3.44 17.58
N ARG A 70 -6.83 2.98 18.79
CA ARG A 70 -7.54 3.72 19.83
C ARG A 70 -6.87 5.05 20.10
N ARG A 71 -5.55 5.07 20.29
CA ARG A 71 -4.79 6.31 20.44
C ARG A 71 -5.04 7.27 19.28
N PHE A 72 -4.88 6.80 18.04
CA PHE A 72 -5.09 7.66 16.86
C PHE A 72 -6.53 8.14 16.70
N VAL A 73 -7.53 7.35 17.09
CA VAL A 73 -8.94 7.78 17.09
C VAL A 73 -9.16 8.88 18.13
N LEU A 74 -8.68 8.70 19.35
CA LEU A 74 -8.85 9.68 20.44
C LEU A 74 -8.08 10.98 20.19
N GLU A 75 -6.92 10.90 19.53
CA GLU A 75 -6.15 12.07 19.07
C GLU A 75 -6.73 12.72 17.80
N ASN A 76 -7.82 12.17 17.24
CA ASN A 76 -8.42 12.60 15.97
C ASN A 76 -7.43 12.61 14.78
N ASN A 77 -6.46 11.70 14.80
CA ASN A 77 -5.42 11.58 13.78
C ASN A 77 -5.86 10.63 12.66
N ILE A 78 -6.68 11.16 11.74
CA ILE A 78 -7.21 10.41 10.60
C ILE A 78 -6.11 9.88 9.68
N GLU A 79 -5.04 10.65 9.46
CA GLU A 79 -3.92 10.24 8.59
C GLU A 79 -3.23 8.97 9.11
N ALA A 80 -3.05 8.86 10.42
CA ALA A 80 -2.46 7.67 11.04
C ALA A 80 -3.37 6.43 10.94
N LEU A 81 -4.69 6.63 10.76
CA LEU A 81 -5.65 5.54 10.53
C LEU A 81 -5.65 5.05 9.08
N MET A 82 -5.13 5.84 8.14
CA MET A 82 -5.07 5.44 6.74
C MET A 82 -4.12 4.26 6.50
N PRO A 83 -4.40 3.38 5.52
CA PRO A 83 -3.45 2.35 5.13
C PRO A 83 -2.12 2.97 4.71
N LYS A 84 -1.02 2.53 5.34
CA LYS A 84 0.32 2.90 4.87
C LYS A 84 0.57 2.28 3.49
N ARG A 85 1.29 3.01 2.63
CA ARG A 85 1.75 2.46 1.35
C ARG A 85 2.57 1.20 1.63
N THR A 86 2.08 0.07 1.17
CA THR A 86 2.85 -1.18 1.20
C THR A 86 3.96 -1.08 0.16
N GLY A 87 5.10 -1.71 0.45
CA GLY A 87 6.18 -1.82 -0.52
C GLY A 87 5.72 -2.48 -1.83
N PRO A 88 6.54 -2.42 -2.89
CA PRO A 88 6.21 -3.05 -4.16
C PRO A 88 5.84 -4.53 -3.95
N LYS A 89 4.67 -4.95 -4.45
CA LYS A 89 4.19 -6.34 -4.34
C LYS A 89 5.06 -7.33 -5.11
N THR A 90 5.85 -6.85 -6.06
CA THR A 90 6.73 -7.64 -6.92
C THR A 90 8.17 -7.20 -6.72
N ALA A 91 9.10 -8.15 -6.82
CA ALA A 91 10.51 -7.83 -6.85
C ALA A 91 10.80 -6.74 -7.91
N PRO A 92 11.67 -5.77 -7.60
CA PRO A 92 12.02 -4.73 -8.54
C PRO A 92 12.70 -5.37 -9.76
N LYS A 93 12.29 -4.96 -10.97
CA LYS A 93 12.95 -5.39 -12.22
C LYS A 93 14.39 -4.89 -12.33
N ARG A 94 14.72 -3.84 -11.60
CA ARG A 94 16.05 -3.25 -11.52
C ARG A 94 16.80 -3.89 -10.37
N THR A 95 17.58 -4.92 -10.67
CA THR A 95 18.49 -5.57 -9.73
C THR A 95 19.91 -5.05 -9.91
N SER A 96 20.75 -5.20 -8.90
CA SER A 96 22.18 -4.83 -8.98
C SER A 96 22.93 -5.65 -10.04
N GLU A 97 22.51 -6.89 -10.28
CA GLU A 97 23.04 -7.75 -11.33
C GLU A 97 22.74 -7.20 -12.73
N LEU A 98 21.49 -6.77 -12.97
CA LEU A 98 21.10 -6.11 -14.20
C LEU A 98 21.94 -4.85 -14.43
N GLU A 99 22.12 -4.01 -13.40
CA GLU A 99 22.91 -2.78 -13.51
C GLU A 99 24.36 -3.07 -13.92
N LYS A 100 25.01 -4.03 -13.24
CA LYS A 100 26.36 -4.47 -13.59
C LYS A 100 26.44 -4.94 -15.04
N ARG A 101 25.45 -5.72 -15.50
CA ARG A 101 25.43 -6.25 -16.87
C ARG A 101 25.22 -5.14 -17.90
N VAL A 102 24.32 -4.18 -17.65
CA VAL A 102 24.10 -3.00 -18.50
C VAL A 102 25.39 -2.18 -18.62
N ILE A 103 26.06 -1.91 -17.51
CA ILE A 103 27.33 -1.18 -17.48
C ILE A 103 28.42 -1.95 -18.25
N GLN A 104 28.55 -3.26 -18.01
CA GLN A 104 29.51 -4.12 -18.71
C GLN A 104 29.28 -4.11 -20.23
N LEU A 105 28.04 -4.26 -20.69
CA LEU A 105 27.71 -4.21 -22.11
C LEU A 105 28.07 -2.87 -22.72
N ARG A 106 27.88 -1.77 -21.98
CA ARG A 106 28.22 -0.43 -22.46
C ARG A 106 29.73 -0.18 -22.54
N LEU A 107 30.50 -0.71 -21.61
CA LEU A 107 31.96 -0.54 -21.58
C LEU A 107 32.69 -1.48 -22.55
N THR A 108 32.11 -2.65 -22.84
CA THR A 108 32.74 -3.67 -23.71
C THR A 108 32.24 -3.62 -25.15
N THR A 109 31.11 -2.97 -25.44
CA THR A 109 30.51 -2.95 -26.78
C THR A 109 30.00 -1.56 -27.16
N ASP A 110 30.00 -1.23 -28.46
CA ASP A 110 29.41 0.03 -28.95
C ASP A 110 27.90 -0.06 -29.24
N LYS A 111 27.23 -1.06 -28.65
CA LYS A 111 25.81 -1.31 -28.87
C LYS A 111 24.95 -0.17 -28.36
N ASN A 112 23.88 0.11 -29.09
CA ASN A 112 22.89 1.09 -28.68
C ASN A 112 21.92 0.51 -27.63
N MET A 113 21.10 1.37 -27.02
CA MET A 113 20.14 0.98 -25.97
C MET A 113 19.20 -0.16 -26.40
N TYR A 114 18.75 -0.17 -27.66
CA TYR A 114 17.81 -1.17 -28.16
C TYR A 114 18.49 -2.53 -28.37
N GLU A 115 19.73 -2.52 -28.84
CA GLU A 115 20.55 -3.72 -29.00
C GLU A 115 20.93 -4.32 -27.64
N MET A 116 21.34 -3.49 -26.68
CA MET A 116 21.59 -3.93 -25.31
C MET A 116 20.32 -4.52 -24.67
N ASN A 117 19.15 -3.91 -24.91
CA ASN A 117 17.88 -4.45 -24.44
C ASN A 117 17.60 -5.85 -25.01
N ARG A 118 17.86 -6.09 -26.31
CA ARG A 118 17.66 -7.41 -26.91
C ARG A 118 18.56 -8.46 -26.27
N ILE A 119 19.83 -8.14 -26.06
CA ILE A 119 20.81 -9.03 -25.42
C ILE A 119 20.38 -9.37 -23.99
N LEU A 120 20.01 -8.36 -23.20
CA LEU A 120 19.57 -8.56 -21.81
C LEU A 120 18.33 -9.44 -21.73
N ASN A 121 17.37 -9.30 -22.65
CA ASN A 121 16.21 -10.18 -22.70
C ASN A 121 16.58 -11.62 -23.10
N GLN A 122 17.53 -11.80 -24.02
CA GLN A 122 18.06 -13.13 -24.39
C GLN A 122 18.80 -13.80 -23.23
N GLU A 123 19.46 -13.01 -22.38
CA GLU A 123 20.14 -13.47 -21.16
C GLU A 123 19.17 -13.73 -19.99
N GLY A 124 17.87 -13.51 -20.18
CA GLY A 124 16.84 -13.79 -19.17
C GLY A 124 16.46 -12.59 -18.29
N PHE A 125 16.94 -11.38 -18.57
CA PHE A 125 16.50 -10.17 -17.88
C PHE A 125 15.26 -9.56 -18.56
N PRO A 126 14.05 -9.60 -17.94
CA PRO A 126 12.80 -9.15 -18.56
C PRO A 126 12.65 -7.61 -18.48
N VAL A 127 13.50 -6.91 -19.22
CA VAL A 127 13.68 -5.45 -19.14
C VAL A 127 13.21 -4.74 -20.40
N LYS A 128 12.84 -3.46 -20.26
CA LYS A 128 12.49 -2.58 -21.38
C LYS A 128 13.65 -1.62 -21.64
N SER A 129 13.81 -1.17 -22.88
CA SER A 129 14.84 -0.19 -23.27
C SER A 129 14.88 1.05 -22.38
N ARG A 130 13.73 1.56 -21.91
CA ARG A 130 13.68 2.69 -20.98
C ARG A 130 14.45 2.45 -19.68
N LEU A 131 14.39 1.23 -19.14
CA LEU A 131 15.13 0.87 -17.93
C LEU A 131 16.64 0.84 -18.19
N VAL A 132 17.05 0.32 -19.36
CA VAL A 132 18.45 0.36 -19.80
C VAL A 132 18.95 1.79 -19.91
N ALA A 133 18.20 2.69 -20.57
CA ALA A 133 18.55 4.12 -20.63
C ALA A 133 18.65 4.77 -19.26
N GLN A 134 17.73 4.46 -18.35
CA GLN A 134 17.76 5.01 -17.00
C GLN A 134 19.02 4.58 -16.26
N VAL A 135 19.38 3.30 -16.30
CA VAL A 135 20.64 2.82 -15.70
C VAL A 135 21.83 3.54 -16.33
N LEU A 136 21.93 3.63 -17.65
CA LEU A 136 23.04 4.34 -18.30
C LEU A 136 23.13 5.82 -17.89
N ASN A 137 21.98 6.49 -17.74
CA ASN A 137 21.91 7.87 -17.32
C ASN A 137 22.33 8.05 -15.86
N ASP A 138 21.84 7.19 -14.97
CA ASP A 138 22.16 7.24 -13.53
C ASP A 138 23.67 7.05 -13.27
N TYR A 139 24.35 6.28 -14.12
CA TYR A 139 25.81 6.08 -14.06
C TYR A 139 26.61 7.03 -14.97
N GLY A 140 25.94 7.94 -15.70
CA GLY A 140 26.60 8.91 -16.59
C GLY A 140 27.28 8.31 -17.83
N ILE A 141 26.95 7.07 -18.22
CA ILE A 141 27.63 6.31 -19.29
C ILE A 141 26.86 6.40 -20.61
N SER A 142 26.55 7.62 -21.06
CA SER A 142 25.87 7.85 -22.34
C SER A 142 26.86 7.97 -23.49
N LYS A 143 26.47 7.57 -24.70
CA LYS A 143 27.27 7.83 -25.92
C LYS A 143 27.30 9.34 -26.13
N LYS A 144 28.48 9.97 -26.06
CA LYS A 144 28.62 11.35 -26.52
C LYS A 144 28.17 11.40 -27.99
N LYS A 145 27.23 12.27 -28.33
CA LYS A 145 26.94 12.58 -29.73
C LYS A 145 28.23 13.14 -30.32
N SER A 146 28.88 12.42 -31.22
CA SER A 146 29.92 13.02 -32.03
C SER A 146 29.28 14.16 -32.81
N LEU A 147 29.83 15.37 -32.68
CA LEU A 147 29.47 16.48 -33.54
C LEU A 147 29.66 16.02 -34.99
N GLN A 148 28.60 15.98 -35.77
CA GLN A 148 28.72 15.79 -37.21
C GLN A 148 29.59 16.94 -37.72
N LYS A 149 30.79 16.61 -38.24
CA LYS A 149 31.58 17.58 -38.99
C LYS A 149 30.74 17.98 -40.21
N LYS A 150 30.32 19.24 -40.24
CA LYS A 150 29.78 19.89 -41.43
C LYS A 150 30.84 19.93 -42.52
#